data_AF-R5CPH9-F1
#
_entry.id   AF-R5CPH9-F1
#
_cell.length_a   1.000
_cell.length_b   1.000
_cell.length_c   1.000
_cell.angle_alpha   90.00
_cell.angle_beta   90.00
_cell.angle_gamma   90.00
#
_symmetry.space_group_name_H-M   'P 1'
#
loop_
_entity.id
_entity.type
_entity.pdbx_description
1 polymer ?
#
loop_
_entity_poly.entity_id
_entity_poly.type
_entity_poly.pdbx_seq_one_letter_code
_entity_poly.pdbx_strand_id
1 'polypeptide(L)'
;MKRILFIIIVTVLCVACATTNRKQNDRKKLEKSELISKAICNRDFKINIQTAHPTRGMSVTLTADFNIRVKGDSVVSYLPYFGRAYNVPYGGGKALNFSGVTQDYKITQPKRDKMHMEFSVKNEEDMYKFYIDVFDNGKASINVMPQQRERISFNGEIELYE
;
A
#
# COMPACT_ATOMS: atom_id res chain seq x y z
N MET A 1 -50.72 -9.45 29.23
CA MET A 1 -49.82 -10.53 28.74
C MET A 1 -49.45 -10.40 27.26
N LYS A 2 -50.42 -10.28 26.33
CA LYS A 2 -50.14 -10.13 24.87
C LYS A 2 -49.28 -8.91 24.48
N ARG A 3 -49.41 -7.77 25.16
CA ARG A 3 -48.58 -6.56 24.93
C ARG A 3 -47.11 -6.73 25.37
N ILE A 4 -46.85 -7.49 26.43
CA ILE A 4 -45.49 -7.78 26.91
C ILE A 4 -44.80 -8.76 25.96
N LEU A 5 -45.54 -9.76 25.47
CA LEU A 5 -45.05 -10.71 24.46
C LEU A 5 -44.64 -10.00 23.16
N PHE A 6 -45.39 -8.98 22.74
CA PHE A 6 -45.08 -8.20 21.53
C PHE A 6 -43.78 -7.38 21.66
N ILE A 7 -43.52 -6.80 22.85
CA ILE A 7 -42.30 -6.02 23.11
C ILE A 7 -41.04 -6.92 23.09
N ILE A 8 -41.15 -8.16 23.61
CA ILE A 8 -40.05 -9.13 23.61
C ILE A 8 -39.73 -9.61 22.19
N ILE A 9 -40.72 -9.76 21.32
CA ILE A 9 -40.51 -10.17 19.92
C ILE A 9 -39.81 -9.05 19.13
N VAL A 10 -40.18 -7.79 19.36
CA VAL A 10 -39.56 -6.63 18.69
C VAL A 10 -38.10 -6.43 19.11
N THR A 11 -37.76 -6.63 20.39
CA THR A 11 -36.36 -6.51 20.85
C THR A 11 -35.48 -7.64 20.33
N VAL A 12 -36.00 -8.86 20.17
CA VAL A 12 -35.27 -10.00 19.58
C VAL A 12 -34.96 -9.76 18.09
N LEU A 13 -35.87 -9.17 17.33
CA LEU A 13 -35.64 -8.84 15.91
C LEU A 13 -34.53 -7.78 15.72
N CYS A 14 -34.43 -6.79 16.61
CA CYS A 14 -33.40 -5.74 16.52
C CYS A 14 -31.98 -6.28 16.76
N VAL A 15 -31.81 -7.31 17.61
CA VAL A 15 -30.49 -7.92 17.92
C VAL A 15 -30.00 -8.85 16.79
N ALA A 16 -30.92 -9.48 16.05
CA ALA A 16 -30.57 -10.37 14.93
C ALA A 16 -29.96 -9.61 13.72
N CYS A 17 -30.44 -8.41 13.41
CA CYS A 17 -29.89 -7.58 12.34
C CYS A 17 -28.47 -7.07 12.66
N ALA A 18 -28.20 -6.66 13.91
CA ALA A 18 -26.88 -6.13 14.29
C ALA A 18 -25.78 -7.21 14.25
N THR A 19 -26.11 -8.45 14.64
CA THR A 19 -25.14 -9.56 14.69
C THR A 19 -24.79 -10.13 13.31
N THR A 20 -25.74 -10.13 12.37
CA THR A 20 -25.54 -10.60 10.99
C THR A 20 -24.58 -9.68 10.23
N ASN A 21 -24.77 -8.37 10.35
CA ASN A 21 -23.92 -7.37 9.69
C ASN A 21 -22.45 -7.44 10.18
N ARG A 22 -22.23 -7.66 11.50
CA ARG A 22 -20.88 -7.78 12.05
C ARG A 22 -20.14 -8.99 11.51
N LYS A 23 -20.78 -10.17 11.53
CA LYS A 23 -20.20 -11.42 10.99
C LYS A 23 -19.86 -11.30 9.51
N GLN A 24 -20.67 -10.59 8.72
CA GLN A 24 -20.41 -10.38 7.30
C GLN A 24 -19.20 -9.46 7.07
N ASN A 25 -19.09 -8.36 7.81
CA ASN A 25 -17.94 -7.45 7.70
C ASN A 25 -16.62 -8.11 8.11
N ASP A 26 -16.66 -8.94 9.17
CA ASP A 26 -15.49 -9.69 9.62
C ASP A 26 -14.98 -10.67 8.55
N ARG A 27 -15.89 -11.36 7.85
CA ARG A 27 -15.54 -12.25 6.71
C ARG A 27 -14.91 -11.49 5.56
N LYS A 28 -15.53 -10.39 5.12
CA LYS A 28 -14.99 -9.55 4.03
C LYS A 28 -13.59 -9.03 4.34
N LYS A 29 -13.33 -8.66 5.59
CA LYS A 29 -12.01 -8.20 6.03
C LYS A 29 -10.98 -9.33 5.97
N LEU A 30 -11.37 -10.54 6.37
CA LEU A 30 -10.50 -11.72 6.30
C LEU A 30 -10.19 -12.09 4.84
N GLU A 31 -11.21 -12.15 3.98
CA GLU A 31 -11.06 -12.40 2.54
C GLU A 31 -10.14 -11.36 1.89
N LYS A 32 -10.32 -10.05 2.19
CA LYS A 32 -9.44 -8.98 1.69
C LYS A 32 -7.99 -9.20 2.13
N SER A 33 -7.76 -9.53 3.40
CA SER A 33 -6.41 -9.79 3.94
C SER A 33 -5.73 -10.98 3.23
N GLU A 34 -6.47 -12.06 3.00
CA GLU A 34 -5.95 -13.24 2.27
C GLU A 34 -5.58 -12.92 0.82
N LEU A 35 -6.42 -12.15 0.12
CA LEU A 35 -6.13 -11.69 -1.25
C LEU A 35 -4.88 -10.80 -1.30
N ILE A 36 -4.74 -9.86 -0.37
CA ILE A 36 -3.56 -9.00 -0.24
C ILE A 36 -2.31 -9.84 -0.02
N SER A 37 -2.36 -10.77 0.94
CA SER A 37 -1.23 -11.65 1.26
C SER A 37 -0.80 -12.48 0.06
N LYS A 38 -1.77 -13.05 -0.67
CA LYS A 38 -1.53 -13.80 -1.89
C LYS A 38 -0.90 -12.95 -2.99
N ALA A 39 -1.40 -11.74 -3.22
CA ALA A 39 -0.86 -10.81 -4.22
C ALA A 39 0.61 -10.45 -3.92
N ILE A 40 0.92 -10.18 -2.64
CA ILE A 40 2.29 -9.87 -2.18
C ILE A 40 3.21 -11.09 -2.33
N CYS A 41 2.78 -12.27 -1.90
CA CYS A 41 3.57 -13.49 -2.00
C CYS A 41 3.84 -13.89 -3.46
N ASN A 42 2.87 -13.66 -4.35
CA ASN A 42 3.01 -13.88 -5.79
C ASN A 42 3.82 -12.77 -6.49
N ARG A 43 4.19 -11.70 -5.77
CA ARG A 43 4.85 -10.51 -6.32
C ARG A 43 4.10 -9.93 -7.52
N ASP A 44 2.78 -9.95 -7.48
CA ASP A 44 1.93 -9.32 -8.50
C ASP A 44 0.92 -8.42 -7.80
N PHE A 45 1.30 -7.16 -7.64
CA PHE A 45 0.48 -6.16 -6.98
C PHE A 45 0.75 -4.76 -7.52
N LYS A 46 -0.26 -3.90 -7.42
CA LYS A 46 -0.17 -2.48 -7.73
C LYS A 46 -0.59 -1.70 -6.48
N ILE A 47 0.11 -0.62 -6.16
CA ILE A 47 -0.24 0.29 -5.07
C ILE A 47 -0.48 1.67 -5.66
N ASN A 48 -1.68 2.19 -5.47
CA ASN A 48 -2.06 3.54 -5.87
C ASN A 48 -1.70 4.53 -4.77
N ILE A 49 -1.04 5.63 -5.13
CA ILE A 49 -0.50 6.60 -4.19
C ILE A 49 -1.47 7.75 -4.01
N GLN A 50 -1.74 8.07 -2.75
CA GLN A 50 -2.67 9.13 -2.38
C GLN A 50 -1.94 10.35 -1.81
N THR A 51 -0.82 10.12 -1.12
CA THR A 51 -0.08 11.20 -0.45
C THR A 51 1.41 10.97 -0.52
N ALA A 52 2.16 12.02 -0.83
CA ALA A 52 3.62 12.06 -0.76
C ALA A 52 4.06 12.83 0.49
N HIS A 53 5.13 12.34 1.12
CA HIS A 53 5.72 12.89 2.32
C HIS A 53 7.22 13.14 2.06
N PRO A 54 7.55 14.31 1.50
CA PRO A 54 8.94 14.72 1.31
C PRO A 54 9.65 14.84 2.65
N THR A 55 10.96 14.61 2.70
CA THR A 55 11.74 14.82 3.95
C THR A 55 11.68 16.27 4.41
N ARG A 56 11.61 17.21 3.46
CA ARG A 56 11.53 18.64 3.70
C ARG A 56 10.23 19.18 3.12
N GLY A 57 9.48 19.87 3.95
CA GLY A 57 8.24 20.52 3.56
C GLY A 57 6.99 19.76 4.00
N MET A 58 5.87 20.19 3.44
CA MET A 58 4.56 19.63 3.78
C MET A 58 4.27 18.36 3.00
N SER A 59 3.36 17.56 3.54
CA SER A 59 2.79 16.44 2.81
C SER A 59 1.94 16.97 1.64
N VAL A 60 2.00 16.27 0.51
CA VAL A 60 1.28 16.64 -0.71
C VAL A 60 0.27 15.55 -1.03
N THR A 61 -1.01 15.90 -0.98
CA THR A 61 -2.07 15.02 -1.48
C THR A 61 -2.04 15.02 -3.00
N LEU A 62 -2.02 13.84 -3.59
CA LEU A 62 -1.91 13.65 -5.03
C LEU A 62 -3.31 13.48 -5.64
N THR A 63 -3.56 14.16 -6.76
CA THR A 63 -4.83 14.05 -7.52
C THR A 63 -4.67 13.25 -8.81
N ALA A 64 -3.44 13.07 -9.30
CA ALA A 64 -3.13 12.25 -10.46
C ALA A 64 -2.89 10.79 -10.05
N ASP A 65 -3.07 9.86 -11.01
CA ASP A 65 -2.86 8.43 -10.81
C ASP A 65 -1.36 8.09 -10.78
N PHE A 66 -0.76 8.23 -9.60
CA PHE A 66 0.57 7.74 -9.30
C PHE A 66 0.51 6.36 -8.69
N ASN A 67 1.37 5.45 -9.11
CA ASN A 67 1.36 4.09 -8.63
C ASN A 67 2.74 3.43 -8.72
N ILE A 68 2.90 2.35 -7.96
CA ILE A 68 4.00 1.41 -8.11
C ILE A 68 3.42 0.02 -8.36
N ARG A 69 3.96 -0.68 -9.35
CA ARG A 69 3.55 -2.03 -9.71
C ARG A 69 4.74 -2.98 -9.63
N VAL A 70 4.58 -4.07 -8.89
CA VAL A 70 5.54 -5.18 -8.86
C VAL A 70 4.90 -6.35 -9.60
N LYS A 71 5.66 -6.96 -10.52
CA LYS A 71 5.26 -8.16 -11.25
C LYS A 71 6.47 -9.09 -11.40
N GLY A 72 6.50 -10.15 -10.59
CA GLY A 72 7.60 -11.11 -10.56
C GLY A 72 8.88 -10.47 -10.04
N ASP A 73 9.89 -10.36 -10.89
CA ASP A 73 11.16 -9.68 -10.60
C ASP A 73 11.18 -8.22 -11.07
N SER A 74 10.15 -7.76 -11.77
CA SER A 74 10.10 -6.46 -12.40
C SER A 74 9.27 -5.48 -11.57
N VAL A 75 9.69 -4.22 -11.55
CA VAL A 75 8.96 -3.12 -10.90
C VAL A 75 8.84 -1.94 -11.85
N VAL A 76 7.65 -1.35 -11.86
CA VAL A 76 7.35 -0.10 -12.55
C VAL A 76 6.95 0.90 -11.49
N SER A 77 7.77 1.94 -11.33
CA SER A 77 7.55 3.04 -10.42
C SER A 77 7.10 4.25 -11.22
N TYR A 78 5.88 4.74 -10.95
CA TYR A 78 5.37 6.01 -11.44
C TYR A 78 5.04 6.89 -10.24
N LEU A 79 6.08 7.35 -9.55
CA LEU A 79 5.98 8.13 -8.32
C LEU A 79 6.47 9.56 -8.56
N PRO A 80 5.80 10.58 -7.98
CA PRO A 80 6.31 11.94 -8.05
C PRO A 80 7.49 12.10 -7.10
N TYR A 81 8.46 12.93 -7.48
CA TYR A 81 9.60 13.24 -6.64
C TYR A 81 9.58 14.70 -6.19
N PHE A 82 9.61 14.89 -4.87
CA PHE A 82 9.73 16.20 -4.23
C PHE A 82 10.91 16.13 -3.26
N GLY A 83 12.00 16.81 -3.59
CA GLY A 83 13.19 16.77 -2.76
C GLY A 83 14.42 17.29 -3.49
N ARG A 84 15.56 17.27 -2.79
CA ARG A 84 16.84 17.67 -3.36
C ARG A 84 17.48 16.50 -4.10
N ALA A 85 17.94 16.76 -5.31
CA ALA A 85 18.86 15.91 -6.03
C ALA A 85 20.30 16.40 -5.80
N TYR A 86 21.23 15.47 -5.56
CA TYR A 86 22.63 15.80 -5.31
C TYR A 86 23.48 15.61 -6.56
N ASN A 87 23.36 14.44 -7.21
CA ASN A 87 24.09 14.12 -8.43
C ASN A 87 23.14 13.49 -9.44
N VAL A 88 22.60 14.31 -10.34
CA VAL A 88 21.65 13.89 -11.37
C VAL A 88 22.04 14.48 -12.72
N PRO A 89 21.68 13.81 -13.84
CA PRO A 89 21.94 14.33 -15.17
C PRO A 89 21.34 15.73 -15.38
N TYR A 90 21.88 16.45 -16.36
CA TYR A 90 21.31 17.72 -16.80
C TYR A 90 19.83 17.53 -17.20
N GLY A 91 18.94 18.35 -16.64
CA GLY A 91 17.49 18.20 -16.80
C GLY A 91 16.80 17.40 -15.69
N GLY A 92 17.52 16.95 -14.65
CA GLY A 92 16.93 16.36 -13.45
C GLY A 92 16.59 14.86 -13.53
N GLY A 93 16.72 14.26 -14.70
CA GLY A 93 16.61 12.82 -14.93
C GLY A 93 15.21 12.21 -14.70
N LYS A 94 15.15 10.89 -14.64
CA LYS A 94 13.91 10.09 -14.48
C LYS A 94 13.36 10.09 -13.05
N ALA A 95 14.18 10.42 -12.05
CA ALA A 95 13.80 10.44 -10.64
C ALA A 95 13.13 9.14 -10.17
N LEU A 96 11.87 9.17 -9.71
CA LEU A 96 11.12 7.98 -9.29
C LEU A 96 10.13 7.47 -10.35
N ASN A 97 10.28 7.92 -11.60
CA ASN A 97 9.52 7.44 -12.74
C ASN A 97 10.40 6.55 -13.62
N PHE A 98 10.38 5.23 -13.38
CA PHE A 98 11.20 4.27 -14.10
C PHE A 98 10.64 2.85 -14.02
N SER A 99 11.13 1.98 -14.90
CA SER A 99 11.00 0.52 -14.78
C SER A 99 12.37 -0.11 -14.53
N GLY A 100 12.39 -1.24 -13.82
CA GLY A 100 13.64 -1.94 -13.51
C GLY A 100 13.42 -3.32 -12.91
N VAL A 101 14.52 -4.05 -12.74
CA VAL A 101 14.54 -5.37 -12.11
C VAL A 101 14.89 -5.23 -10.63
N THR A 102 14.08 -5.85 -9.78
CA THR A 102 14.27 -5.91 -8.34
C THR A 102 15.45 -6.80 -7.98
N GLN A 103 16.24 -6.35 -6.99
CA GLN A 103 17.37 -7.07 -6.43
C GLN A 103 17.16 -7.21 -4.91
N ASP A 104 17.70 -8.27 -4.33
CA ASP A 104 17.63 -8.55 -2.89
C ASP A 104 16.21 -8.52 -2.31
N TYR A 105 15.22 -8.95 -3.09
CA TYR A 105 13.81 -8.90 -2.71
C TYR A 105 13.52 -9.82 -1.51
N LYS A 106 13.00 -9.24 -0.44
CA LYS A 106 12.65 -9.93 0.81
C LYS A 106 11.24 -9.57 1.25
N ILE A 107 10.52 -10.57 1.75
CA ILE A 107 9.23 -10.39 2.41
C ILE A 107 9.37 -10.84 3.86
N THR A 108 8.92 -10.01 4.79
CA THR A 108 8.83 -10.35 6.21
C THR A 108 7.45 -9.94 6.74
N GLN A 109 7.04 -10.51 7.87
CA GLN A 109 5.78 -10.17 8.52
C GLN A 109 6.07 -9.71 9.96
N PRO A 110 6.48 -8.45 10.17
CA PRO A 110 6.87 -7.95 11.48
C PRO A 110 5.70 -7.91 12.48
N LYS A 111 4.46 -7.82 11.98
CA LYS A 111 3.23 -7.91 12.79
C LYS A 111 2.19 -8.72 12.03
N ARG A 112 1.22 -9.28 12.75
CA ARG A 112 0.16 -10.12 12.17
C ARG A 112 -0.58 -9.43 11.02
N ASP A 113 -0.84 -8.13 11.15
CA ASP A 113 -1.63 -7.31 10.22
C ASP A 113 -0.77 -6.49 9.24
N LYS A 114 0.53 -6.80 9.13
CA LYS A 114 1.50 -6.01 8.40
C LYS A 114 2.52 -6.89 7.69
N MET A 115 2.51 -6.84 6.35
CA MET A 115 3.57 -7.40 5.52
C MET A 115 4.57 -6.31 5.15
N HIS A 116 5.86 -6.64 5.23
CA HIS A 116 6.97 -5.76 4.92
C HIS A 116 7.77 -6.33 3.76
N MET A 117 7.92 -5.55 2.69
CA MET A 117 8.74 -5.88 1.53
C MET A 117 9.94 -4.94 1.47
N GLU A 118 11.11 -5.50 1.22
CA GLU A 118 12.34 -4.77 0.97
C GLU A 118 12.94 -5.23 -0.35
N PHE A 119 13.31 -4.28 -1.21
CA PHE A 119 14.08 -4.59 -2.42
C PHE A 119 14.85 -3.38 -2.91
N SER A 120 15.88 -3.64 -3.71
CA SER A 120 16.66 -2.61 -4.39
C SER A 120 16.34 -2.59 -5.88
N VAL A 121 16.45 -1.42 -6.51
CA VAL A 121 16.37 -1.27 -7.97
C VAL A 121 17.46 -0.33 -8.40
N LYS A 122 18.20 -0.71 -9.45
CA LYS A 122 19.22 0.14 -10.06
C LYS A 122 18.73 0.63 -11.41
N ASN A 123 18.87 1.92 -11.67
CA ASN A 123 18.72 2.48 -13.01
C ASN A 123 20.03 3.16 -13.46
N GLU A 124 20.00 3.87 -14.57
CA GLU A 124 21.16 4.55 -15.16
C GLU A 124 21.67 5.71 -14.29
N GLU A 125 20.81 6.28 -13.44
CA GLU A 125 21.06 7.53 -12.71
C GLU A 125 21.32 7.32 -11.21
N ASP A 126 20.74 6.29 -10.60
CA ASP A 126 20.70 6.10 -9.15
C ASP A 126 20.43 4.63 -8.76
N MET A 127 20.60 4.33 -7.47
CA MET A 127 20.19 3.10 -6.81
C MET A 127 19.14 3.43 -5.75
N TYR A 128 18.02 2.71 -5.78
CA TYR A 128 16.89 2.93 -4.90
C TYR A 128 16.68 1.72 -4.03
N LYS A 129 16.52 1.93 -2.72
CA LYS A 129 15.97 0.91 -1.81
C LYS A 129 14.54 1.26 -1.48
N PHE A 130 13.66 0.29 -1.65
CA PHE A 130 12.25 0.37 -1.33
C PHE A 130 11.96 -0.42 -0.07
N TYR A 131 11.26 0.22 0.86
CA TYR A 131 10.67 -0.39 2.04
C TYR A 131 9.17 -0.19 1.96
N ILE A 132 8.43 -1.26 1.74
CA ILE A 132 6.97 -1.21 1.55
C ILE A 132 6.30 -1.96 2.68
N ASP A 133 5.42 -1.28 3.39
CA ASP A 133 4.55 -1.83 4.40
C ASP A 133 3.13 -1.89 3.84
N VAL A 134 2.52 -3.08 3.79
CA VAL A 134 1.10 -3.25 3.43
C VAL A 134 0.35 -3.87 4.59
N PHE A 135 -0.79 -3.28 4.92
CA PHE A 135 -1.66 -3.70 5.99
C PHE A 135 -2.85 -4.51 5.47
N ASP A 136 -3.43 -5.36 6.32
CA ASP A 136 -4.61 -6.18 6.01
C ASP A 136 -5.83 -5.39 5.53
N ASN A 137 -5.91 -4.10 5.85
CA ASN A 137 -6.98 -3.22 5.40
C ASN A 137 -6.75 -2.68 3.97
N GLY A 138 -5.62 -3.01 3.33
CA GLY A 138 -5.19 -2.55 2.01
C GLY A 138 -4.33 -1.30 2.03
N LYS A 139 -4.25 -0.57 3.14
CA LYS A 139 -3.38 0.62 3.22
C LYS A 139 -1.93 0.20 3.06
N ALA A 140 -1.16 1.08 2.43
CA ALA A 140 0.25 0.87 2.19
C ALA A 140 1.05 2.12 2.56
N SER A 141 2.25 1.91 3.09
CA SER A 141 3.27 2.94 3.25
C SER A 141 4.53 2.52 2.52
N ILE A 142 5.10 3.44 1.75
CA ILE A 142 6.30 3.19 0.96
C ILE A 142 7.35 4.20 1.39
N ASN A 143 8.53 3.73 1.75
CA ASN A 143 9.70 4.57 1.99
C ASN A 143 10.74 4.25 0.91
N VAL A 144 11.12 5.28 0.15
CA VAL A 144 12.11 5.19 -0.91
C VAL A 144 13.38 5.88 -0.43
N MET A 145 14.49 5.15 -0.48
CA MET A 145 15.83 5.64 -0.18
C MET A 145 16.67 5.62 -1.46
N PRO A 146 16.69 6.71 -2.23
CA PRO A 146 17.65 6.92 -3.31
C PRO A 146 19.06 7.16 -2.74
N GLN A 147 20.10 6.89 -3.51
CA GLN A 147 21.48 7.19 -3.12
C GLN A 147 21.88 8.61 -3.51
N GLN A 148 21.43 9.10 -4.66
CA GLN A 148 21.80 10.42 -5.21
C GLN A 148 20.72 11.49 -5.00
N ARG A 149 19.65 11.16 -4.29
CA ARG A 149 18.53 12.06 -3.98
C ARG A 149 18.09 11.92 -2.53
N GLU A 150 17.41 12.93 -2.02
CA GLU A 150 16.80 12.89 -0.70
C GLU A 150 15.68 11.84 -0.62
N ARG A 151 15.58 11.15 0.52
CA ARG A 151 14.53 10.16 0.80
C ARG A 151 13.14 10.79 0.76
N ILE A 152 12.15 9.98 0.40
CA ILE A 152 10.74 10.38 0.37
C ILE A 152 9.89 9.17 0.73
N SER A 153 8.78 9.41 1.43
CA SER A 153 7.79 8.38 1.70
C SER A 153 6.44 8.70 1.09
N PHE A 154 5.61 7.69 0.98
CA PHE A 154 4.29 7.77 0.38
C PHE A 154 3.31 6.93 1.18
N ASN A 155 2.04 7.34 1.12
CA ASN A 155 0.92 6.54 1.58
C ASN A 155 -0.02 6.28 0.41
N GLY A 156 -0.59 5.09 0.39
CA GLY A 156 -1.44 4.62 -0.68
C GLY A 156 -2.31 3.46 -0.26
N GLU A 157 -2.94 2.83 -1.25
CA GLU A 157 -3.75 1.63 -1.07
C GLU A 157 -3.39 0.63 -2.17
N ILE A 158 -3.29 -0.64 -1.79
CA ILE A 158 -3.09 -1.74 -2.73
C ILE A 158 -4.35 -1.93 -3.58
N GLU A 159 -4.16 -1.99 -4.89
CA GLU A 159 -5.20 -2.32 -5.85
C GLU A 159 -5.25 -3.84 -5.99
N LEU A 160 -6.37 -4.43 -5.60
CA LEU A 160 -6.66 -5.84 -5.81
C LEU A 160 -7.39 -5.97 -7.14
N TYR A 161 -6.84 -6.77 -8.05
CA TYR A 161 -7.56 -7.23 -9.23
C TYR A 161 -8.50 -8.37 -8.78
N GLU A 162 -9.81 -8.20 -9.02
CA GLU A 162 -10.80 -9.28 -8.86
C GLU A 162 -10.59 -10.40 -9.90
#